data_AF-A0A1E3QIX3-F1
#
_entry.id   AF-A0A1E3QIX3-F1
#
_cell.length_a   1.000
_cell.length_b   1.000
_cell.length_c   1.000
_cell.angle_alpha   90.00
_cell.angle_beta   90.00
_cell.angle_gamma   90.00
#
_symmetry.space_group_name_H-M   'P 1'
#
loop_
_entity.id
_entity.type
_entity.pdbx_description
1 polymer ?
#
loop_
_entity_poly.entity_id
_entity_poly.type
_entity_poly.pdbx_seq_one_letter_code
_entity_poly.pdbx_strand_id
1 'polypeptide(L)'
;ELEEKLRQSEATSEQHKSNYDVLYNRLTQVKHILVKLKQVEAELEEARTQLDTATTKTTELEARCATVSAEKEALAAALAAMKQETTDLNTECDRLSHDLAKLRREYQLRDDSATQEKDSLVSSNHKLAKKIEEMKAAREDSRVVQLEEQATVKELQSQMDEFQAQSKAKDVEISILTKEKTESQNHIAFLEKKITDQDMMMAQTAARNEQTVLRLQEQLVTSMNETAELSTKIEQALGVQTLLDEALKDSHNKQLQIGKLRHEAIILNEHLTKALKLIKKDHESENVDKQLITNLFLQFLAIQRGDKKKFQVLQLISGILGWDEQQQQQAGLVGRVGVGAAGEEREGRVRESFVSLWTEFLDKESRAK
;
A
#
# COMPACT_ATOMS: atom_id res chain seq x y z
N GLU A 1 246.50 1.15 -65.58
CA GLU A 1 245.88 2.32 -66.28
C GLU A 1 244.73 1.95 -67.23
N LEU A 2 244.96 1.49 -68.48
CA LEU A 2 243.85 1.28 -69.44
C LEU A 2 242.84 0.20 -69.00
N GLU A 3 243.33 -0.97 -68.59
CA GLU A 3 242.50 -2.09 -68.06
C GLU A 3 241.73 -1.70 -66.80
N GLU A 4 242.29 -0.79 -66.00
CA GLU A 4 241.72 -0.35 -64.73
C GLU A 4 240.54 0.61 -64.94
N LYS A 5 240.63 1.49 -65.95
CA LYS A 5 239.51 2.31 -66.42
C LYS A 5 238.42 1.47 -67.06
N LEU A 6 238.78 0.41 -67.80
CA LEU A 6 237.80 -0.54 -68.35
C LEU A 6 237.03 -1.23 -67.20
N ARG A 7 237.75 -1.79 -66.22
CA ARG A 7 237.15 -2.48 -65.06
C ARG A 7 236.27 -1.56 -64.20
N GLN A 8 236.61 -0.26 -64.08
CA GLN A 8 235.74 0.72 -63.42
C GLN A 8 234.47 1.05 -64.24
N SER A 9 234.58 1.11 -65.57
CA SER A 9 233.44 1.26 -66.48
C SER A 9 232.50 0.04 -66.46
N GLU A 10 233.07 -1.16 -66.37
CA GLU A 10 232.33 -2.42 -66.24
C GLU A 10 231.62 -2.50 -64.88
N ALA A 11 232.31 -2.24 -63.78
CA ALA A 11 231.72 -2.25 -62.44
C ALA A 11 230.60 -1.21 -62.26
N THR A 12 230.75 0.00 -62.84
CA THR A 12 229.68 1.00 -62.85
C THR A 12 228.52 0.58 -63.78
N SER A 13 228.79 -0.05 -64.92
CA SER A 13 227.75 -0.64 -65.79
C SER A 13 226.97 -1.75 -65.07
N GLU A 14 227.62 -2.64 -64.34
CA GLU A 14 226.98 -3.67 -63.52
C GLU A 14 226.18 -3.06 -62.36
N GLN A 15 226.70 -2.04 -61.69
CA GLN A 15 225.96 -1.31 -60.65
C GLN A 15 224.72 -0.61 -61.24
N HIS A 16 224.81 -0.04 -62.43
CA HIS A 16 223.66 0.55 -63.14
C HIS A 16 222.64 -0.52 -63.59
N LYS A 17 223.08 -1.70 -64.05
CA LYS A 17 222.20 -2.84 -64.36
C LYS A 17 221.50 -3.35 -63.11
N SER A 18 222.22 -3.59 -62.02
CA SER A 18 221.67 -4.02 -60.73
C SER A 18 220.65 -3.00 -60.18
N ASN A 19 220.96 -1.71 -60.26
CA ASN A 19 220.01 -0.65 -59.91
C ASN A 19 218.78 -0.64 -60.84
N TYR A 20 218.95 -0.88 -62.15
CA TYR A 20 217.85 -1.00 -63.11
C TYR A 20 216.97 -2.21 -62.79
N ASP A 21 217.55 -3.38 -62.50
CA ASP A 21 216.83 -4.60 -62.17
C ASP A 21 216.09 -4.49 -60.82
N VAL A 22 216.69 -3.84 -59.81
CA VAL A 22 216.01 -3.53 -58.55
C VAL A 22 214.85 -2.57 -58.78
N LEU A 23 215.03 -1.53 -59.60
CA LEU A 23 213.95 -0.60 -59.97
C LEU A 23 212.87 -1.28 -60.82
N TYR A 24 213.22 -2.20 -61.72
CA TYR A 24 212.30 -2.96 -62.55
C TYR A 24 211.48 -3.97 -61.74
N ASN A 25 212.11 -4.66 -60.79
CA ASN A 25 211.43 -5.52 -59.83
C ASN A 25 210.47 -4.71 -58.94
N ARG A 26 210.91 -3.55 -58.44
CA ARG A 26 210.06 -2.64 -57.66
C ARG A 26 208.91 -2.04 -58.50
N LEU A 27 209.15 -1.71 -59.77
CA LEU A 27 208.12 -1.25 -60.70
C LEU A 27 207.11 -2.36 -61.02
N THR A 28 207.57 -3.60 -61.17
CA THR A 28 206.72 -4.78 -61.35
C THR A 28 205.88 -5.06 -60.10
N GLN A 29 206.46 -4.93 -58.90
CA GLN A 29 205.71 -5.01 -57.64
C GLN A 29 204.68 -3.88 -57.51
N VAL A 30 205.04 -2.63 -57.82
CA VAL A 30 204.11 -1.48 -57.83
C VAL A 30 203.00 -1.70 -58.86
N LYS A 31 203.30 -2.24 -60.04
CA LYS A 31 202.30 -2.61 -61.06
C LYS A 31 201.35 -3.71 -60.56
N HIS A 32 201.86 -4.71 -59.86
CA HIS A 32 201.04 -5.78 -59.27
C HIS A 32 200.17 -5.26 -58.12
N ILE A 33 200.70 -4.36 -57.27
CA ILE A 33 199.94 -3.65 -56.24
C ILE A 33 198.87 -2.77 -56.87
N LEU A 34 199.16 -2.06 -57.97
CA LEU A 34 198.20 -1.20 -58.67
C LEU A 34 197.10 -2.01 -59.37
N VAL A 35 197.40 -3.20 -59.90
CA VAL A 35 196.39 -4.15 -60.39
C VAL A 35 195.51 -4.64 -59.23
N LYS A 36 196.10 -5.00 -58.08
CA LYS A 36 195.34 -5.39 -56.88
C LYS A 36 194.50 -4.25 -56.31
N LEU A 37 194.99 -3.02 -56.31
CA LEU A 37 194.23 -1.84 -55.90
C LEU A 37 193.02 -1.63 -56.81
N LYS A 38 193.18 -1.75 -58.14
CA LYS A 38 192.05 -1.69 -59.07
C LYS A 38 191.04 -2.83 -58.90
N GLN A 39 191.51 -4.02 -58.53
CA GLN A 39 190.63 -5.13 -58.20
C GLN A 39 189.85 -4.83 -56.91
N VAL A 40 190.51 -4.40 -55.84
CA VAL A 40 189.88 -4.01 -54.57
C VAL A 40 188.95 -2.80 -54.73
N GLU A 41 189.27 -1.86 -55.62
CA GLU A 41 188.42 -0.72 -55.99
C GLU A 41 187.13 -1.19 -56.70
N ALA A 42 187.22 -2.16 -57.60
CA ALA A 42 186.06 -2.79 -58.24
C ALA A 42 185.22 -3.63 -57.25
N GLU A 43 185.87 -4.43 -56.39
CA GLU A 43 185.22 -5.22 -55.34
C GLU A 43 184.53 -4.30 -54.30
N LEU A 44 185.11 -3.14 -53.98
CA LEU A 44 184.51 -2.12 -53.13
C LEU A 44 183.28 -1.47 -53.77
N GLU A 45 183.33 -1.18 -55.08
CA GLU A 45 182.19 -0.59 -55.81
C GLU A 45 181.06 -1.62 -56.03
N GLU A 46 181.39 -2.89 -56.24
CA GLU A 46 180.42 -3.97 -56.21
C GLU A 46 179.78 -4.09 -54.81
N ALA A 47 180.59 -4.09 -53.74
CA ALA A 47 180.08 -4.13 -52.36
C ALA A 47 179.21 -2.91 -52.01
N ARG A 48 179.52 -1.71 -52.56
CA ARG A 48 178.68 -0.51 -52.43
C ARG A 48 177.35 -0.67 -53.15
N THR A 49 177.34 -1.06 -54.42
CA THR A 49 176.09 -1.27 -55.17
C THR A 49 175.24 -2.41 -54.58
N GLN A 50 175.86 -3.45 -54.01
CA GLN A 50 175.16 -4.46 -53.21
C GLN A 50 174.57 -3.88 -51.90
N LEU A 51 175.30 -3.00 -51.19
CA LEU A 51 174.81 -2.32 -49.99
C LEU A 51 173.66 -1.34 -50.30
N ASP A 52 173.76 -0.56 -51.38
CA ASP A 52 172.73 0.36 -51.84
C ASP A 52 171.46 -0.41 -52.26
N THR A 53 171.60 -1.52 -53.00
CA THR A 53 170.46 -2.38 -53.35
C THR A 53 169.94 -3.26 -52.21
N ALA A 54 170.66 -3.37 -51.09
CA ALA A 54 170.16 -3.96 -49.85
C ALA A 54 169.43 -2.93 -48.98
N THR A 55 169.94 -1.70 -48.89
CA THR A 55 169.30 -0.61 -48.12
C THR A 55 168.01 -0.14 -48.76
N THR A 56 167.91 -0.03 -50.10
CA THR A 56 166.63 0.28 -50.77
C THR A 56 165.58 -0.80 -50.55
N LYS A 57 165.95 -2.08 -50.67
CA LYS A 57 165.04 -3.21 -50.34
C LYS A 57 164.63 -3.20 -48.86
N THR A 58 165.51 -2.75 -47.97
CA THR A 58 165.20 -2.66 -46.54
C THR A 58 164.18 -1.56 -46.29
N THR A 59 164.36 -0.36 -46.86
CA THR A 59 163.39 0.74 -46.70
C THR A 59 162.08 0.49 -47.43
N GLU A 60 162.08 -0.21 -48.57
CA GLU A 60 160.87 -0.72 -49.22
C GLU A 60 160.10 -1.72 -48.34
N LEU A 61 160.81 -2.65 -47.68
CA LEU A 61 160.21 -3.62 -46.76
C LEU A 61 159.71 -2.96 -45.47
N GLU A 62 160.43 -1.98 -44.93
CA GLU A 62 160.00 -1.19 -43.77
C GLU A 62 158.74 -0.38 -44.09
N ALA A 63 158.71 0.31 -45.23
CA ALA A 63 157.54 1.04 -45.71
C ALA A 63 156.33 0.10 -45.90
N ARG A 64 156.55 -1.07 -46.50
CA ARG A 64 155.49 -2.10 -46.66
C ARG A 64 155.02 -2.69 -45.33
N CYS A 65 155.92 -2.87 -44.36
CA CYS A 65 155.54 -3.30 -43.00
C CYS A 65 154.70 -2.21 -42.30
N ALA A 66 155.03 -0.93 -42.49
CA ALA A 66 154.27 0.19 -41.96
C ALA A 66 152.86 0.27 -42.58
N THR A 67 152.71 0.14 -43.92
CA THR A 67 151.38 0.13 -44.55
C THR A 67 150.54 -1.08 -44.11
N VAL A 68 151.14 -2.28 -44.05
CA VAL A 68 150.43 -3.49 -43.58
C VAL A 68 150.06 -3.40 -42.10
N SER A 69 150.84 -2.72 -41.25
CA SER A 69 150.44 -2.45 -39.86
C SER A 69 149.24 -1.50 -39.80
N ALA A 70 149.28 -0.39 -40.55
CA ALA A 70 148.17 0.57 -40.60
C ALA A 70 146.89 -0.05 -41.18
N GLU A 71 146.99 -0.87 -42.23
CA GLU A 71 145.87 -1.65 -42.78
C GLU A 71 145.30 -2.64 -41.75
N LYS A 72 146.17 -3.35 -41.02
CA LYS A 72 145.76 -4.28 -39.96
C LYS A 72 145.08 -3.57 -38.80
N GLU A 73 145.56 -2.40 -38.40
CA GLU A 73 144.96 -1.58 -37.34
C GLU A 73 143.60 -1.01 -37.77
N ALA A 74 143.49 -0.50 -39.00
CA ALA A 74 142.22 -0.06 -39.58
C ALA A 74 141.20 -1.21 -39.70
N LEU A 75 141.65 -2.39 -40.15
CA LEU A 75 140.80 -3.59 -40.24
C LEU A 75 140.38 -4.08 -38.84
N ALA A 76 141.26 -4.01 -37.85
CA ALA A 76 140.95 -4.36 -36.46
C ALA A 76 139.94 -3.39 -35.82
N ALA A 77 140.08 -2.08 -36.09
CA ALA A 77 139.12 -1.07 -35.66
C ALA A 77 137.74 -1.26 -36.31
N ALA A 78 137.70 -1.50 -37.63
CA ALA A 78 136.46 -1.83 -38.34
C ALA A 78 135.82 -3.12 -37.81
N LEU A 79 136.60 -4.17 -37.58
CA LEU A 79 136.12 -5.44 -37.03
C LEU A 79 135.65 -5.32 -35.57
N ALA A 80 136.19 -4.38 -34.79
CA ALA A 80 135.67 -4.03 -33.47
C ALA A 80 134.32 -3.28 -33.57
N ALA A 81 134.21 -2.30 -34.47
CA ALA A 81 132.98 -1.54 -34.70
C ALA A 81 131.82 -2.45 -35.19
N MET A 82 132.07 -3.29 -36.20
CA MET A 82 131.07 -4.25 -36.72
C MET A 82 130.64 -5.27 -35.64
N LYS A 83 131.55 -5.66 -34.74
CA LYS A 83 131.19 -6.51 -33.57
C LYS A 83 130.29 -5.79 -32.59
N GLN A 84 130.57 -4.52 -32.30
CA GLN A 84 129.72 -3.70 -31.43
C GLN A 84 128.33 -3.51 -32.05
N GLU A 85 128.25 -3.13 -33.33
CA GLU A 85 126.98 -3.03 -34.06
C GLU A 85 126.19 -4.36 -34.03
N THR A 86 126.89 -5.50 -34.17
CA THR A 86 126.27 -6.83 -34.05
C THR A 86 125.73 -7.10 -32.64
N THR A 87 126.45 -6.72 -31.57
CA THR A 87 125.94 -6.88 -30.20
C THR A 87 124.78 -5.95 -29.90
N ASP A 88 124.87 -4.68 -30.33
CA ASP A 88 123.84 -3.67 -30.09
C ASP A 88 122.54 -4.07 -30.81
N LEU A 89 122.63 -4.49 -32.09
CA LEU A 89 121.51 -5.03 -32.85
C LEU A 89 120.92 -6.29 -32.21
N ASN A 90 121.74 -7.21 -31.68
CA ASN A 90 121.22 -8.39 -31.00
C ASN A 90 120.45 -8.02 -29.72
N THR A 91 120.94 -7.07 -28.92
CA THR A 91 120.21 -6.60 -27.72
C THR A 91 118.88 -5.92 -28.07
N GLU A 92 118.81 -5.20 -29.19
CA GLU A 92 117.56 -4.61 -29.68
C GLU A 92 116.60 -5.69 -30.22
N CYS A 93 117.10 -6.73 -30.90
CA CYS A 93 116.30 -7.90 -31.28
C CYS A 93 115.74 -8.66 -30.06
N ASP A 94 116.52 -8.84 -29.00
CA ASP A 94 116.06 -9.43 -27.74
C ASP A 94 114.99 -8.54 -27.06
N ARG A 95 115.20 -7.21 -27.04
CA ARG A 95 114.24 -6.24 -26.48
C ARG A 95 112.92 -6.25 -27.24
N LEU A 96 112.96 -6.14 -28.57
CA LEU A 96 111.77 -6.19 -29.43
C LEU A 96 111.05 -7.55 -29.32
N SER A 97 111.79 -8.65 -29.16
CA SER A 97 111.22 -9.97 -28.91
C SER A 97 110.49 -10.05 -27.56
N HIS A 98 111.06 -9.42 -26.51
CA HIS A 98 110.40 -9.31 -25.21
C HIS A 98 109.13 -8.44 -25.28
N ASP A 99 109.21 -7.26 -25.91
CA ASP A 99 108.07 -6.35 -26.07
C ASP A 99 106.95 -6.97 -26.90
N LEU A 100 107.26 -7.71 -27.97
CA LEU A 100 106.28 -8.51 -28.72
C LEU A 100 105.67 -9.64 -27.88
N ALA A 101 106.46 -10.32 -27.05
CA ALA A 101 105.96 -11.35 -26.15
C ALA A 101 105.08 -10.78 -25.03
N LYS A 102 105.35 -9.55 -24.57
CA LYS A 102 104.50 -8.81 -23.63
C LYS A 102 103.19 -8.39 -24.30
N LEU A 103 103.25 -7.72 -25.44
CA LEU A 103 102.08 -7.26 -26.18
C LEU A 103 101.14 -8.40 -26.60
N ARG A 104 101.69 -9.58 -26.97
CA ARG A 104 100.89 -10.79 -27.24
C ARG A 104 100.13 -11.29 -26.00
N ARG A 105 100.74 -11.26 -24.81
CA ARG A 105 100.05 -11.62 -23.55
C ARG A 105 98.98 -10.60 -23.19
N GLU A 106 99.27 -9.31 -23.34
CA GLU A 106 98.30 -8.24 -23.09
C GLU A 106 97.11 -8.32 -24.06
N TYR A 107 97.35 -8.62 -25.34
CA TYR A 107 96.28 -8.87 -26.31
C TYR A 107 95.44 -10.09 -25.94
N GLN A 108 96.07 -11.24 -25.62
CA GLN A 108 95.34 -12.44 -25.21
C GLN A 108 94.48 -12.18 -23.97
N LEU A 109 95.02 -11.54 -22.94
CA LEU A 109 94.26 -11.18 -21.73
C LEU A 109 93.09 -10.22 -22.01
N ARG A 110 93.18 -9.38 -23.05
CA ARG A 110 92.08 -8.52 -23.49
C ARG A 110 91.02 -9.29 -24.28
N ASP A 111 91.41 -10.24 -25.12
CA ASP A 111 90.49 -11.11 -25.85
C ASP A 111 89.76 -12.08 -24.89
N ASP A 112 90.50 -12.70 -23.96
CA ASP A 112 89.95 -13.53 -22.87
C ASP A 112 88.96 -12.73 -22.00
N SER A 113 89.26 -11.46 -21.69
CA SER A 113 88.37 -10.59 -20.91
C SER A 113 87.14 -10.16 -21.70
N ALA A 114 87.29 -9.82 -22.99
CA ALA A 114 86.19 -9.38 -23.85
C ALA A 114 85.24 -10.53 -24.20
N THR A 115 85.78 -11.74 -24.40
CA THR A 115 84.97 -12.95 -24.61
C THR A 115 84.19 -13.33 -23.35
N GLN A 116 84.81 -13.27 -22.16
CA GLN A 116 84.12 -13.46 -20.88
C GLN A 116 83.02 -12.41 -20.63
N GLU A 117 83.29 -11.12 -20.90
CA GLU A 117 82.28 -10.07 -20.79
C GLU A 117 81.11 -10.33 -21.74
N LYS A 118 81.40 -10.58 -23.03
CA LYS A 118 80.41 -10.90 -24.06
C LYS A 118 79.56 -12.13 -23.68
N ASP A 119 80.16 -13.21 -23.17
CA ASP A 119 79.41 -14.40 -22.74
C ASP A 119 78.57 -14.15 -21.48
N SER A 120 79.05 -13.31 -20.55
CA SER A 120 78.26 -12.87 -19.40
C SER A 120 77.03 -12.02 -19.82
N LEU A 121 77.22 -11.13 -20.79
CA LEU A 121 76.15 -10.31 -21.37
C LEU A 121 75.16 -11.15 -22.18
N VAL A 122 75.61 -12.18 -22.91
CA VAL A 122 74.73 -13.15 -23.57
C VAL A 122 73.93 -13.96 -22.55
N SER A 123 74.56 -14.43 -21.46
CA SER A 123 73.86 -15.12 -20.36
C SER A 123 72.81 -14.22 -19.69
N SER A 124 73.14 -12.94 -19.47
CA SER A 124 72.22 -11.94 -18.91
C SER A 124 71.04 -11.67 -19.85
N ASN A 125 71.30 -11.41 -21.13
CA ASN A 125 70.26 -11.20 -22.15
C ASN A 125 69.36 -12.44 -22.30
N HIS A 126 69.89 -13.66 -22.24
CA HIS A 126 69.08 -14.87 -22.28
C HIS A 126 68.14 -14.99 -21.07
N LYS A 127 68.63 -14.67 -19.86
CA LYS A 127 67.79 -14.62 -18.64
C LYS A 127 66.71 -13.55 -18.74
N LEU A 128 67.03 -12.36 -19.24
CA LEU A 128 66.08 -11.27 -19.45
C LEU A 128 65.04 -11.63 -20.52
N ALA A 129 65.45 -12.23 -21.64
CA ALA A 129 64.55 -12.70 -22.70
C ALA A 129 63.59 -13.77 -22.17
N LYS A 130 64.07 -14.76 -21.39
CA LYS A 130 63.22 -15.74 -20.72
C LYS A 130 62.23 -15.08 -19.76
N LYS A 131 62.68 -14.12 -18.94
CA LYS A 131 61.81 -13.38 -18.01
C LYS A 131 60.76 -12.56 -18.75
N ILE A 132 61.09 -11.95 -19.89
CA ILE A 132 60.14 -11.26 -20.76
C ILE A 132 59.08 -12.23 -21.28
N GLU A 133 59.46 -13.43 -21.72
CA GLU A 133 58.50 -14.44 -22.21
C GLU A 133 57.60 -14.98 -21.08
N GLU A 134 58.15 -15.24 -19.89
CA GLU A 134 57.37 -15.57 -18.69
C GLU A 134 56.35 -14.46 -18.34
N MET A 135 56.73 -13.19 -18.45
CA MET A 135 55.83 -12.06 -18.20
C MET A 135 54.79 -11.85 -19.32
N LYS A 136 55.10 -12.22 -20.57
CA LYS A 136 54.10 -12.24 -21.66
C LYS A 136 53.06 -13.33 -21.43
N ALA A 137 53.49 -14.55 -21.07
CA ALA A 137 52.59 -15.65 -20.76
C ALA A 137 51.64 -15.28 -19.62
N ALA A 138 52.19 -14.85 -18.47
CA ALA A 138 51.37 -14.42 -17.32
C ALA A 138 50.42 -13.24 -17.64
N ARG A 139 50.80 -12.34 -18.57
CA ARG A 139 49.92 -11.27 -19.07
C ARG A 139 48.79 -11.83 -19.93
N GLU A 140 49.07 -12.81 -20.77
CA GLU A 140 48.08 -13.46 -21.64
C GLU A 140 47.09 -14.30 -20.83
N ASP A 141 47.59 -15.05 -19.83
CA ASP A 141 46.74 -15.77 -18.86
C ASP A 141 45.81 -14.78 -18.13
N SER A 142 46.35 -13.66 -17.65
CA SER A 142 45.57 -12.58 -17.02
C SER A 142 44.54 -11.95 -17.98
N ARG A 143 44.85 -11.89 -19.29
CA ARG A 143 43.94 -11.39 -20.33
C ARG A 143 42.80 -12.38 -20.61
N VAL A 144 43.04 -13.68 -20.51
CA VAL A 144 42.00 -14.72 -20.60
C VAL A 144 41.06 -14.59 -19.40
N VAL A 145 41.58 -14.56 -18.17
CA VAL A 145 40.77 -14.37 -16.95
C VAL A 145 39.94 -13.09 -17.03
N GLN A 146 40.51 -11.97 -17.48
CA GLN A 146 39.75 -10.71 -17.64
C GLN A 146 38.60 -10.83 -18.65
N LEU A 147 38.73 -11.65 -19.71
CA LEU A 147 37.64 -11.89 -20.66
C LEU A 147 36.56 -12.83 -20.10
N GLU A 148 36.94 -13.81 -19.30
CA GLU A 148 36.02 -14.71 -18.59
C GLU A 148 35.22 -13.94 -17.51
N GLU A 149 35.88 -13.05 -16.76
CA GLU A 149 35.23 -12.09 -15.86
C GLU A 149 34.27 -11.17 -16.64
N GLN A 150 34.68 -10.60 -17.78
CA GLN A 150 33.78 -9.77 -18.59
C GLN A 150 32.60 -10.56 -19.20
N ALA A 151 32.76 -11.86 -19.47
CA ALA A 151 31.67 -12.71 -19.93
C ALA A 151 30.68 -13.01 -18.80
N THR A 152 31.16 -13.38 -17.61
CA THR A 152 30.32 -13.65 -16.43
C THR A 152 29.61 -12.38 -15.94
N VAL A 153 30.24 -11.21 -15.99
CA VAL A 153 29.59 -9.93 -15.69
C VAL A 153 28.46 -9.62 -16.68
N LYS A 154 28.63 -9.89 -17.98
CA LYS A 154 27.56 -9.71 -18.98
C LYS A 154 26.40 -10.69 -18.79
N GLU A 155 26.70 -11.94 -18.44
CA GLU A 155 25.70 -12.96 -18.11
C GLU A 155 24.88 -12.55 -16.88
N LEU A 156 25.55 -12.16 -15.78
CA LEU A 156 24.90 -11.66 -14.57
C LEU A 156 24.10 -10.37 -14.81
N GLN A 157 24.59 -9.47 -15.67
CA GLN A 157 23.84 -8.28 -16.10
C GLN A 157 22.55 -8.68 -16.83
N SER A 158 22.62 -9.63 -17.78
CA SER A 158 21.44 -10.12 -18.50
C SER A 158 20.42 -10.79 -17.58
N GLN A 159 20.89 -11.60 -16.62
CA GLN A 159 20.02 -12.22 -15.61
C GLN A 159 19.39 -11.17 -14.69
N MET A 160 20.14 -10.14 -14.28
CA MET A 160 19.61 -9.03 -13.48
C MET A 160 18.55 -8.23 -14.24
N ASP A 161 18.78 -7.94 -15.52
CA ASP A 161 17.82 -7.23 -16.37
C ASP A 161 16.55 -8.09 -16.61
N GLU A 162 16.69 -9.42 -16.77
CA GLU A 162 15.55 -10.33 -16.84
C GLU A 162 14.76 -10.37 -15.52
N PHE A 163 15.41 -10.56 -14.37
CA PHE A 163 14.73 -10.54 -13.07
C PHE A 163 14.08 -9.18 -12.78
N GLN A 164 14.67 -8.07 -13.23
CA GLN A 164 14.04 -6.75 -13.12
C GLN A 164 12.81 -6.63 -14.02
N ALA A 165 12.81 -7.22 -15.22
CA ALA A 165 11.64 -7.29 -16.09
C ALA A 165 10.54 -8.19 -15.50
N GLN A 166 10.90 -9.36 -14.95
CA GLN A 166 9.97 -10.25 -14.25
C GLN A 166 9.35 -9.57 -13.01
N SER A 167 10.14 -8.83 -12.22
CA SER A 167 9.64 -8.04 -11.08
C SER A 167 8.62 -7.00 -11.55
N LYS A 168 8.95 -6.18 -12.55
CA LYS A 168 8.04 -5.17 -13.11
C LYS A 168 6.74 -5.79 -13.64
N ALA A 169 6.81 -6.97 -14.26
CA ALA A 169 5.62 -7.71 -14.70
C ALA A 169 4.75 -8.15 -13.50
N LYS A 170 5.37 -8.63 -12.42
CA LYS A 170 4.65 -8.98 -11.18
C LYS A 170 4.09 -7.77 -10.44
N ASP A 171 4.76 -6.63 -10.45
CA ASP A 171 4.24 -5.37 -9.90
C ASP A 171 2.98 -4.92 -10.65
N VAL A 172 2.94 -5.08 -11.98
CA VAL A 172 1.75 -4.82 -12.81
C VAL A 172 0.63 -5.84 -12.53
N GLU A 173 0.94 -7.13 -12.42
CA GLU A 173 -0.02 -8.18 -12.07
C GLU A 173 -0.66 -7.91 -10.69
N ILE A 174 0.14 -7.55 -9.69
CA ILE A 174 -0.32 -7.13 -8.36
C ILE A 174 -1.16 -5.85 -8.45
N SER A 175 -0.80 -4.88 -9.31
CA SER A 175 -1.61 -3.66 -9.53
C SER A 175 -2.98 -3.94 -10.17
N ILE A 176 -3.10 -4.99 -10.99
CA ILE A 176 -4.38 -5.44 -11.56
C ILE A 176 -5.19 -6.18 -10.48
N LEU A 177 -4.62 -7.20 -9.85
CA LEU A 177 -5.27 -7.99 -8.79
C LEU A 177 -5.74 -7.14 -7.60
N THR A 178 -5.01 -6.08 -7.24
CA THR A 178 -5.44 -5.15 -6.18
C THR A 178 -6.61 -4.27 -6.62
N LYS A 179 -6.69 -3.85 -7.89
CA LYS A 179 -7.87 -3.14 -8.43
C LYS A 179 -9.09 -4.05 -8.44
N GLU A 180 -8.98 -5.23 -9.04
CA GLU A 180 -10.04 -6.25 -9.09
C GLU A 180 -10.54 -6.60 -7.68
N LYS A 181 -9.64 -6.72 -6.70
CA LYS A 181 -9.99 -6.89 -5.29
C LYS A 181 -10.76 -5.69 -4.74
N THR A 182 -10.32 -4.45 -4.98
CA THR A 182 -11.06 -3.26 -4.50
C THR A 182 -12.42 -3.10 -5.18
N GLU A 183 -12.54 -3.41 -6.46
CA GLU A 183 -13.81 -3.40 -7.19
C GLU A 183 -14.77 -4.47 -6.66
N SER A 184 -14.28 -5.69 -6.43
CA SER A 184 -15.02 -6.77 -5.79
C SER A 184 -15.47 -6.41 -4.37
N GLN A 185 -14.58 -5.79 -3.58
CA GLN A 185 -14.86 -5.39 -2.20
C GLN A 185 -15.85 -4.21 -2.13
N ASN A 186 -15.79 -3.28 -3.08
CA ASN A 186 -16.80 -2.23 -3.25
C ASN A 186 -18.16 -2.82 -3.68
N HIS A 187 -18.17 -3.85 -4.54
CA HIS A 187 -19.39 -4.55 -4.93
C HIS A 187 -20.02 -5.32 -3.75
N ILE A 188 -19.20 -5.99 -2.94
CA ILE A 188 -19.65 -6.63 -1.69
C ILE A 188 -20.28 -5.58 -0.76
N ALA A 189 -19.60 -4.46 -0.48
CA ALA A 189 -20.13 -3.39 0.37
C ALA A 189 -21.45 -2.79 -0.17
N PHE A 190 -21.61 -2.70 -1.49
CA PHE A 190 -22.87 -2.29 -2.12
C PHE A 190 -23.99 -3.34 -1.93
N LEU A 191 -23.69 -4.63 -2.06
CA LEU A 191 -24.64 -5.71 -1.80
C LEU A 191 -25.01 -5.81 -0.33
N GLU A 192 -24.05 -5.70 0.58
CA GLU A 192 -24.27 -5.64 2.04
C GLU A 192 -25.20 -4.48 2.39
N LYS A 193 -24.92 -3.27 1.86
CA LYS A 193 -25.82 -2.13 2.05
C LYS A 193 -27.22 -2.43 1.51
N LYS A 194 -27.33 -2.96 0.29
CA LYS A 194 -28.63 -3.28 -0.31
C LYS A 194 -29.41 -4.31 0.53
N ILE A 195 -28.73 -5.29 1.11
CA ILE A 195 -29.34 -6.24 2.05
C ILE A 195 -29.85 -5.49 3.29
N THR A 196 -29.04 -4.63 3.93
CA THR A 196 -29.52 -3.84 5.09
C THR A 196 -30.67 -2.88 4.77
N ASP A 197 -30.68 -2.26 3.58
CA ASP A 197 -31.78 -1.41 3.11
C ASP A 197 -33.07 -2.27 2.89
N GLN A 198 -32.93 -3.49 2.35
CA GLN A 198 -34.04 -4.43 2.19
C GLN A 198 -34.55 -4.99 3.53
N ASP A 199 -33.66 -5.35 4.46
CA ASP A 199 -34.02 -5.84 5.80
C ASP A 199 -34.74 -4.75 6.61
N MET A 200 -34.28 -3.49 6.51
CA MET A 200 -34.96 -2.35 7.12
C MET A 200 -36.35 -2.12 6.50
N MET A 201 -36.49 -2.25 5.18
CA MET A 201 -37.80 -2.18 4.50
C MET A 201 -38.71 -3.36 4.89
N MET A 202 -38.17 -4.57 5.06
CA MET A 202 -38.90 -5.74 5.53
C MET A 202 -39.36 -5.57 6.99
N ALA A 203 -38.50 -5.06 7.87
CA ALA A 203 -38.86 -4.74 9.25
C ALA A 203 -39.95 -3.65 9.32
N GLN A 204 -39.84 -2.59 8.50
CA GLN A 204 -40.84 -1.51 8.46
C GLN A 204 -42.18 -1.99 7.88
N THR A 205 -42.18 -2.86 6.87
CA THR A 205 -43.42 -3.45 6.33
C THR A 205 -44.03 -4.48 7.27
N ALA A 206 -43.22 -5.27 7.99
CA ALA A 206 -43.70 -6.15 9.06
C ALA A 206 -44.36 -5.37 10.20
N ALA A 207 -43.71 -4.33 10.73
CA ALA A 207 -44.27 -3.47 11.77
C ALA A 207 -45.54 -2.73 11.31
N ARG A 208 -45.60 -2.30 10.04
CA ARG A 208 -46.82 -1.73 9.45
C ARG A 208 -47.94 -2.76 9.35
N ASN A 209 -47.62 -3.99 8.94
CA ASN A 209 -48.61 -5.07 8.86
C ASN A 209 -49.14 -5.42 10.26
N GLU A 210 -48.27 -5.52 11.25
CA GLU A 210 -48.60 -5.72 12.67
C GLU A 210 -49.53 -4.60 13.19
N GLN A 211 -49.21 -3.33 12.94
CA GLN A 211 -50.12 -2.21 13.25
C GLN A 211 -51.47 -2.31 12.54
N THR A 212 -51.53 -2.76 11.28
CA THR A 212 -52.82 -2.98 10.61
C THR A 212 -53.58 -4.18 11.17
N VAL A 213 -52.90 -5.23 11.63
CA VAL A 213 -53.53 -6.38 12.30
C VAL A 213 -54.09 -5.97 13.65
N LEU A 214 -53.33 -5.23 14.47
CA LEU A 214 -53.81 -4.67 15.74
C LEU A 214 -55.04 -3.79 15.53
N ARG A 215 -55.00 -2.86 14.56
CA ARG A 215 -56.16 -2.00 14.25
C ARG A 215 -57.36 -2.79 13.72
N LEU A 216 -57.15 -3.87 12.96
CA LEU A 216 -58.23 -4.76 12.52
C LEU A 216 -58.80 -5.59 13.67
N GLN A 217 -57.97 -5.98 14.64
CA GLN A 217 -58.41 -6.63 15.89
C GLN A 217 -59.20 -5.65 16.77
N GLU A 218 -58.77 -4.40 16.90
CA GLU A 218 -59.55 -3.34 17.57
C GLU A 218 -60.91 -3.14 16.89
N GLN A 219 -60.95 -3.01 15.56
CA GLN A 219 -62.19 -2.87 14.79
C GLN A 219 -63.09 -4.12 14.87
N LEU A 220 -62.50 -5.32 14.99
CA LEU A 220 -63.25 -6.54 15.25
C LEU A 220 -63.82 -6.55 16.67
N VAL A 221 -63.06 -6.13 17.68
CA VAL A 221 -63.53 -6.03 19.07
C VAL A 221 -64.61 -4.96 19.22
N THR A 222 -64.50 -3.79 18.57
CA THR A 222 -65.57 -2.78 18.61
C THR A 222 -66.83 -3.28 17.91
N SER A 223 -66.73 -3.92 16.74
CA SER A 223 -67.91 -4.49 16.06
C SER A 223 -68.50 -5.71 16.78
N MET A 224 -67.70 -6.50 17.51
CA MET A 224 -68.19 -7.54 18.42
C MET A 224 -68.91 -6.94 19.65
N ASN A 225 -68.41 -5.83 20.21
CA ASN A 225 -69.09 -5.11 21.28
C ASN A 225 -70.39 -4.45 20.79
N GLU A 226 -70.39 -3.82 19.60
CA GLU A 226 -71.58 -3.24 18.97
C GLU A 226 -72.63 -4.32 18.66
N THR A 227 -72.23 -5.50 18.18
CA THR A 227 -73.16 -6.61 17.94
C THR A 227 -73.64 -7.27 19.23
N ALA A 228 -72.84 -7.30 20.30
CA ALA A 228 -73.30 -7.70 21.64
C ALA A 228 -74.28 -6.68 22.26
N GLU A 229 -74.02 -5.38 22.07
CA GLU A 229 -74.96 -4.32 22.43
C GLU A 229 -76.28 -4.40 21.64
N LEU A 230 -76.21 -4.69 20.34
CA LEU A 230 -77.41 -4.91 19.52
C LEU A 230 -78.15 -6.19 19.93
N SER A 231 -77.43 -7.28 20.26
CA SER A 231 -78.02 -8.52 20.76
C SER A 231 -78.75 -8.30 22.08
N THR A 232 -78.14 -7.60 23.04
CA THR A 232 -78.78 -7.30 24.34
C THR A 232 -79.95 -6.32 24.19
N LYS A 233 -79.89 -5.36 23.26
CA LYS A 233 -81.03 -4.50 22.90
C LYS A 233 -82.17 -5.31 22.25
N ILE A 234 -81.86 -6.33 21.45
CA ILE A 234 -82.84 -7.26 20.87
C ILE A 234 -83.46 -8.18 21.94
N GLU A 235 -82.68 -8.69 22.90
CA GLU A 235 -83.18 -9.45 24.05
C GLU A 235 -84.11 -8.59 24.93
N GLN A 236 -83.75 -7.33 25.18
CA GLN A 236 -84.62 -6.38 25.89
C GLN A 236 -85.91 -6.09 25.11
N ALA A 237 -85.83 -5.91 23.79
CA ALA A 237 -87.00 -5.74 22.94
C ALA A 237 -87.90 -6.99 22.94
N LEU A 238 -87.33 -8.20 22.92
CA LEU A 238 -88.06 -9.46 23.06
C LEU A 238 -88.72 -9.60 24.44
N GLY A 239 -88.07 -9.16 25.51
CA GLY A 239 -88.68 -9.09 26.86
C GLY A 239 -89.86 -8.11 26.94
N VAL A 240 -89.80 -6.98 26.25
CA VAL A 240 -90.93 -6.05 26.11
C VAL A 240 -92.03 -6.66 25.23
N GLN A 241 -91.68 -7.38 24.16
CA GLN A 241 -92.61 -8.08 23.28
C GLN A 241 -93.42 -9.16 24.03
N THR A 242 -92.80 -9.97 24.90
CA THR A 242 -93.51 -11.00 25.66
C THR A 242 -94.46 -10.40 26.71
N LEU A 243 -94.03 -9.33 27.40
CA LEU A 243 -94.90 -8.57 28.30
C LEU A 243 -96.10 -7.94 27.57
N LEU A 244 -95.90 -7.46 26.34
CA LEU A 244 -96.96 -6.92 25.49
C LEU A 244 -97.95 -8.02 25.05
N ASP A 245 -97.47 -9.20 24.64
CA ASP A 245 -98.31 -10.35 24.29
C ASP A 245 -99.11 -10.87 25.50
N GLU A 246 -98.55 -10.81 26.71
CA GLU A 246 -99.24 -11.19 27.94
C GLU A 246 -100.32 -10.17 28.33
N ALA A 247 -100.03 -8.87 28.20
CA ALA A 247 -101.01 -7.80 28.34
C ALA A 247 -102.12 -7.87 27.26
N LEU A 248 -101.80 -8.27 26.03
CA LEU A 248 -102.78 -8.49 24.96
C LEU A 248 -103.70 -9.68 25.27
N LYS A 249 -103.19 -10.78 25.84
CA LYS A 249 -104.00 -11.92 26.30
C LYS A 249 -104.93 -11.54 27.45
N ASP A 250 -104.44 -10.80 28.44
CA ASP A 250 -105.26 -10.28 29.54
C ASP A 250 -106.34 -9.30 29.04
N SER A 251 -105.99 -8.40 28.11
CA SER A 251 -106.94 -7.52 27.42
C SER A 251 -108.01 -8.31 26.65
N HIS A 252 -107.63 -9.37 25.93
CA HIS A 252 -108.56 -10.25 25.22
C HIS A 252 -109.50 -11.01 26.18
N ASN A 253 -108.98 -11.51 27.30
CA ASN A 253 -109.78 -12.16 28.35
C ASN A 253 -110.78 -11.19 28.99
N LYS A 254 -110.37 -9.94 29.25
CA LYS A 254 -111.26 -8.86 29.74
C LYS A 254 -112.30 -8.48 28.69
N GLN A 255 -111.93 -8.41 27.41
CA GLN A 255 -112.88 -8.18 26.31
C GLN A 255 -113.89 -9.34 26.18
N LEU A 256 -113.48 -10.58 26.42
CA LEU A 256 -114.39 -11.74 26.46
C LEU A 256 -115.32 -11.73 27.67
N GLN A 257 -114.86 -11.29 28.84
CA GLN A 257 -115.72 -11.03 30.01
C GLN A 257 -116.72 -9.91 29.73
N ILE A 258 -116.30 -8.80 29.10
CA ILE A 258 -117.20 -7.73 28.64
C ILE A 258 -118.22 -8.27 27.63
N GLY A 259 -117.82 -9.19 26.74
CA GLY A 259 -118.72 -9.90 25.83
C GLY A 259 -119.80 -10.72 26.57
N LYS A 260 -119.40 -11.50 27.58
CA LYS A 260 -120.33 -12.28 28.42
C LYS A 260 -121.29 -11.36 29.19
N LEU A 261 -120.76 -10.37 29.92
CA LEU A 261 -121.57 -9.41 30.68
C LEU A 261 -122.52 -8.60 29.80
N ARG A 262 -122.13 -8.26 28.56
CA ARG A 262 -123.04 -7.64 27.58
C ARG A 262 -124.13 -8.59 27.13
N HIS A 263 -123.84 -9.87 26.90
CA HIS A 263 -124.86 -10.84 26.50
C HIS A 263 -125.84 -11.13 27.65
N GLU A 264 -125.34 -11.26 28.87
CA GLU A 264 -126.14 -11.35 30.10
C GLU A 264 -127.01 -10.09 30.29
N ALA A 265 -126.47 -8.88 30.10
CA ALA A 265 -127.25 -7.65 30.17
C ALA A 265 -128.33 -7.53 29.08
N ILE A 266 -128.10 -8.09 27.88
CA ILE A 266 -129.11 -8.17 26.81
C ILE A 266 -130.22 -9.15 27.21
N ILE A 267 -129.86 -10.34 27.69
CA ILE A 267 -130.82 -11.35 28.18
C ILE A 267 -131.62 -10.80 29.37
N LEU A 268 -130.98 -10.10 30.30
CA LEU A 268 -131.62 -9.45 31.44
C LEU A 268 -132.63 -8.38 30.98
N ASN A 269 -132.28 -7.56 29.98
CA ASN A 269 -133.21 -6.60 29.36
C ASN A 269 -134.40 -7.29 28.67
N GLU A 270 -134.20 -8.47 28.08
CA GLU A 270 -135.29 -9.24 27.48
C GLU A 270 -136.25 -9.80 28.55
N HIS A 271 -135.72 -10.30 29.67
CA HIS A 271 -136.52 -10.67 30.84
C HIS A 271 -137.27 -9.46 31.43
N LEU A 272 -136.62 -8.30 31.55
CA LEU A 272 -137.22 -7.05 32.05
C LEU A 272 -138.33 -6.56 31.12
N THR A 273 -138.14 -6.68 29.79
CA THR A 273 -139.15 -6.34 28.77
C THR A 273 -140.34 -7.30 28.80
N LYS A 274 -140.11 -8.60 29.04
CA LYS A 274 -141.17 -9.60 29.25
C LYS A 274 -141.94 -9.35 30.55
N ALA A 275 -141.27 -8.97 31.64
CA ALA A 275 -141.89 -8.60 32.91
C ALA A 275 -142.74 -7.32 32.79
N LEU A 276 -142.22 -6.27 32.14
CA LEU A 276 -142.95 -5.01 31.93
C LEU A 276 -144.21 -5.17 31.05
N LYS A 277 -144.23 -6.15 30.13
CA LYS A 277 -145.44 -6.52 29.37
C LYS A 277 -146.49 -7.27 30.18
N LEU A 278 -146.11 -7.92 31.29
CA LEU A 278 -147.03 -8.63 32.18
C LEU A 278 -147.58 -7.70 33.28
N ILE A 279 -146.72 -6.88 33.89
CA ILE A 279 -147.10 -6.01 35.01
C ILE A 279 -148.05 -4.86 34.58
N LYS A 280 -148.03 -4.45 33.30
CA LYS A 280 -148.86 -3.33 32.81
C LYS A 280 -150.27 -3.74 32.35
N LYS A 281 -150.83 -4.84 32.87
CA LYS A 281 -152.19 -5.31 32.53
C LYS A 281 -153.14 -5.49 33.74
N ASP A 282 -152.61 -5.63 34.96
CA ASP A 282 -153.41 -5.74 36.18
C ASP A 282 -153.05 -4.62 37.18
N HIS A 283 -153.78 -3.51 37.12
CA HIS A 283 -154.77 -3.19 38.16
C HIS A 283 -155.40 -1.80 37.98
N GLU A 284 -156.70 -1.78 37.71
CA GLU A 284 -157.60 -0.71 38.13
C GLU A 284 -158.33 -1.18 39.40
N SER A 285 -158.48 -0.31 40.41
CA SER A 285 -159.71 -0.17 41.22
C SER A 285 -159.47 0.72 42.45
N GLU A 286 -160.16 1.86 42.52
CA GLU A 286 -160.56 2.43 43.81
C GLU A 286 -161.83 1.72 44.30
N ASN A 287 -162.04 1.61 45.62
CA ASN A 287 -163.36 1.38 46.20
C ASN A 287 -163.37 1.75 47.69
N VAL A 288 -164.41 2.48 48.12
CA VAL A 288 -164.70 2.79 49.52
C VAL A 288 -166.01 2.10 49.91
N ASP A 289 -166.05 1.44 51.08
CA ASP A 289 -167.15 0.58 51.45
C ASP A 289 -168.43 1.36 51.84
N LYS A 290 -169.52 1.04 51.16
CA LYS A 290 -170.81 1.72 51.25
C LYS A 290 -171.56 1.40 52.55
N GLN A 291 -171.37 0.21 53.14
CA GLN A 291 -172.09 -0.15 54.37
C GLN A 291 -171.61 0.65 55.59
N LEU A 292 -170.32 0.98 55.64
CA LEU A 292 -169.73 1.80 56.71
C LEU A 292 -170.36 3.21 56.74
N ILE A 293 -170.43 3.87 55.57
CA ILE A 293 -170.92 5.24 55.43
C ILE A 293 -172.37 5.37 55.88
N THR A 294 -173.25 4.44 55.50
CA THR A 294 -174.67 4.46 55.90
C THR A 294 -174.85 4.37 57.42
N ASN A 295 -174.01 3.59 58.11
CA ASN A 295 -174.13 3.38 59.55
C ASN A 295 -173.74 4.64 60.35
N LEU A 296 -172.68 5.36 59.94
CA LEU A 296 -172.30 6.63 60.58
C LEU A 296 -173.39 7.71 60.43
N PHE A 297 -174.06 7.79 59.27
CA PHE A 297 -175.14 8.75 59.05
C PHE A 297 -176.37 8.49 59.93
N LEU A 298 -176.73 7.21 60.14
CA LEU A 298 -177.81 6.83 61.06
C LEU A 298 -177.47 7.21 62.51
N GLN A 299 -176.22 6.97 62.94
CA GLN A 299 -175.74 7.36 64.27
C GLN A 299 -175.79 8.88 64.48
N PHE A 300 -175.40 9.67 63.46
CA PHE A 300 -175.47 11.12 63.51
C PHE A 300 -176.90 11.65 63.67
N LEU A 301 -177.89 11.05 62.99
CA LEU A 301 -179.30 11.46 63.06
C LEU A 301 -179.94 11.21 64.43
N ALA A 302 -179.60 10.10 65.11
CA ALA A 302 -180.19 9.71 66.40
C ALA A 302 -179.81 10.62 67.59
N ILE A 303 -178.72 11.39 67.50
CA ILE A 303 -178.23 12.22 68.62
C ILE A 303 -179.05 13.51 68.77
N GLN A 304 -179.62 13.71 69.95
CA GLN A 304 -180.38 14.89 70.36
C GLN A 304 -179.61 16.21 70.16
N ARG A 305 -180.32 17.31 69.90
CA ARG A 305 -179.69 18.63 69.64
C ARG A 305 -179.07 19.21 70.93
N GLY A 306 -177.74 19.27 70.97
CA GLY A 306 -176.97 19.89 72.06
C GLY A 306 -175.79 19.08 72.57
N ASP A 307 -175.72 17.77 72.28
CA ASP A 307 -174.61 16.92 72.74
C ASP A 307 -173.33 17.15 71.92
N LYS A 308 -172.21 17.40 72.61
CA LYS A 308 -170.86 17.56 72.05
C LYS A 308 -170.41 16.35 71.21
N LYS A 309 -170.90 15.14 71.51
CA LYS A 309 -170.62 13.92 70.73
C LYS A 309 -171.01 14.02 69.26
N LYS A 310 -172.03 14.83 68.92
CA LYS A 310 -172.53 14.98 67.55
C LYS A 310 -171.48 15.60 66.61
N PHE A 311 -170.59 16.44 67.13
CA PHE A 311 -169.49 17.05 66.37
C PHE A 311 -168.37 16.04 66.07
N GLN A 312 -168.04 15.18 67.03
CA GLN A 312 -167.01 14.14 66.87
C GLN A 312 -167.37 13.11 65.79
N VAL A 313 -168.65 12.70 65.72
CA VAL A 313 -169.13 11.79 64.66
C VAL A 313 -169.04 12.44 63.28
N LEU A 314 -169.36 13.74 63.17
CA LEU A 314 -169.27 14.48 61.90
C LEU A 314 -167.81 14.62 61.44
N GLN A 315 -166.88 14.87 62.38
CA GLN A 315 -165.45 14.91 62.10
C GLN A 315 -164.92 13.55 61.61
N LEU A 316 -165.44 12.43 62.14
CA LEU A 316 -165.09 11.08 61.70
C LEU A 316 -165.58 10.80 60.26
N ILE A 317 -166.80 11.23 59.91
CA ILE A 317 -167.34 11.14 58.54
C ILE A 317 -166.43 11.91 57.56
N SER A 318 -166.04 13.13 57.91
CA SER A 318 -165.16 13.98 57.09
C SER A 318 -163.83 13.32 56.73
N GLY A 319 -163.22 12.60 57.68
CA GLY A 319 -161.95 11.90 57.48
C GLY A 319 -162.07 10.63 56.62
N ILE A 320 -163.17 9.89 56.75
CA ILE A 320 -163.40 8.64 55.98
C ILE A 320 -163.80 8.95 54.52
N LEU A 321 -164.49 10.06 54.28
CA LEU A 321 -164.99 10.43 52.94
C LEU A 321 -164.09 11.38 52.16
N GLY A 322 -162.90 11.72 52.66
CA GLY A 322 -161.92 12.55 51.96
C GLY A 322 -162.41 13.97 51.64
N TRP A 323 -163.21 14.59 52.53
CA TRP A 323 -163.78 15.92 52.29
C TRP A 323 -162.71 17.00 52.17
N ASP A 324 -162.73 17.73 51.05
CA ASP A 324 -161.89 18.90 50.82
C ASP A 324 -162.28 20.08 51.75
N GLU A 325 -161.37 21.02 51.98
CA GLU A 325 -161.47 22.02 53.04
C GLU A 325 -162.74 22.89 52.92
N GLN A 326 -163.21 23.18 51.70
CA GLN A 326 -164.48 23.90 51.49
C GLN A 326 -165.71 23.10 51.97
N GLN A 327 -165.71 21.78 51.81
CA GLN A 327 -166.81 20.91 52.27
C GLN A 327 -166.82 20.84 53.80
N GLN A 328 -165.64 20.82 54.44
CA GLN A 328 -165.51 20.87 55.90
C GLN A 328 -166.00 22.21 56.48
N GLN A 329 -165.77 23.33 55.78
CA GLN A 329 -166.32 24.64 56.15
C GLN A 329 -167.85 24.67 56.02
N GLN A 330 -168.43 24.10 54.95
CA GLN A 330 -169.89 24.04 54.78
C GLN A 330 -170.58 23.10 55.78
N ALA A 331 -169.87 22.08 56.28
CA ALA A 331 -170.30 21.23 57.40
C ALA A 331 -170.12 21.88 58.79
N GLY A 332 -169.48 23.06 58.88
CA GLY A 332 -169.27 23.80 60.12
C GLY A 332 -168.14 23.25 61.02
N LEU A 333 -167.21 22.46 60.47
CA LEU A 333 -166.14 21.81 61.23
C LEU A 333 -164.89 22.70 61.46
N VAL A 334 -164.63 23.69 60.60
CA VAL A 334 -163.40 24.50 60.61
C VAL A 334 -163.71 26.00 60.73
N GLY A 335 -163.07 26.66 61.70
CA GLY A 335 -163.03 28.12 61.83
C GLY A 335 -161.69 28.69 61.31
N ARG A 336 -161.71 29.89 60.72
CA ARG A 336 -160.52 30.54 60.12
C ARG A 336 -159.42 30.82 61.15
N VAL A 337 -158.15 30.50 60.82
CA VAL A 337 -156.97 31.42 60.77
C VAL A 337 -155.63 30.65 60.57
N GLY A 338 -154.94 30.95 59.46
CA GLY A 338 -153.51 31.33 59.35
C GLY A 338 -152.31 30.50 59.88
N VAL A 339 -151.44 30.11 58.92
CA VAL A 339 -149.94 30.25 58.93
C VAL A 339 -149.05 29.28 59.75
N GLY A 340 -148.13 28.57 59.07
CA GLY A 340 -146.68 28.62 59.42
C GLY A 340 -145.85 27.32 59.53
N ALA A 341 -144.55 27.45 59.20
CA ALA A 341 -143.37 26.62 59.61
C ALA A 341 -143.20 25.16 59.07
N ALA A 342 -141.99 24.57 58.99
CA ALA A 342 -140.59 25.07 58.84
C ALA A 342 -139.57 23.91 58.55
N GLY A 343 -138.43 24.24 57.93
CA GLY A 343 -137.15 23.46 57.90
C GLY A 343 -137.08 22.15 57.08
N GLU A 344 -135.91 21.51 56.87
CA GLU A 344 -134.45 21.84 56.93
C GLU A 344 -133.66 20.50 56.76
N GLU A 345 -132.52 20.28 56.07
CA GLU A 345 -131.63 20.99 55.11
C GLU A 345 -131.17 19.91 54.04
N ARG A 346 -130.02 19.83 53.31
CA ARG A 346 -128.77 20.58 52.95
C ARG A 346 -128.16 19.80 51.74
N GLU A 347 -127.37 20.30 50.77
CA GLU A 347 -127.06 21.65 50.28
C GLU A 347 -127.23 21.66 48.73
N GLY A 348 -126.35 21.93 47.75
CA GLY A 348 -124.98 22.48 47.62
C GLY A 348 -124.23 21.94 46.37
N ARG A 349 -123.40 22.67 45.63
CA ARG A 349 -123.16 24.13 45.61
C ARG A 349 -122.77 24.67 44.21
N VAL A 350 -123.72 24.63 43.28
CA VAL A 350 -123.93 25.66 42.22
C VAL A 350 -122.94 25.71 41.02
N ARG A 351 -123.45 26.25 39.90
CA ARG A 351 -122.77 26.50 38.60
C ARG A 351 -122.72 28.01 38.37
N GLU A 352 -121.68 28.49 37.69
CA GLU A 352 -121.70 29.83 37.04
C GLU A 352 -121.63 29.70 35.52
N SER A 353 -122.03 30.75 34.79
CA SER A 353 -122.24 30.69 33.34
C SER A 353 -121.80 31.97 32.62
N PHE A 354 -121.65 31.85 31.30
CA PHE A 354 -120.95 32.73 30.34
C PHE A 354 -121.11 34.26 30.47
N VAL A 355 -122.14 34.75 31.16
CA VAL A 355 -122.35 36.19 31.39
C VAL A 355 -121.32 36.76 32.37
N SER A 356 -120.86 35.98 33.38
CA SER A 356 -119.89 36.48 34.37
C SER A 356 -118.52 36.78 33.76
N LEU A 357 -118.04 35.94 32.84
CA LEU A 357 -116.79 36.20 32.08
C LEU A 357 -116.86 37.49 31.26
N TRP A 358 -118.03 37.84 30.71
CA TRP A 358 -118.20 39.08 29.94
C TRP A 358 -118.19 40.32 30.84
N THR A 359 -118.73 40.23 32.07
CA THR A 359 -118.57 41.30 33.06
C THR A 359 -117.16 41.42 33.62
N GLU A 360 -116.45 40.30 33.79
CA GLU A 360 -115.04 40.32 34.27
C GLU A 360 -114.11 40.97 33.22
N PHE A 361 -114.33 40.72 31.93
CA PHE A 361 -113.60 41.40 30.86
C PHE A 361 -113.76 42.93 30.94
N LEU A 362 -114.98 43.42 31.17
CA LEU A 362 -115.29 44.86 31.23
C LEU A 362 -114.88 45.54 32.55
N ASP A 363 -114.94 44.86 33.71
CA ASP A 363 -114.41 45.40 34.98
C ASP A 363 -112.87 45.43 34.96
N LYS A 364 -112.22 44.55 34.17
CA LYS A 364 -110.77 44.55 33.96
C LYS A 364 -110.30 45.64 33.01
N GLU A 365 -111.06 45.96 31.97
CA GLU A 365 -110.75 47.06 31.04
C GLU A 365 -111.07 48.45 31.65
N SER A 366 -112.04 48.55 32.55
CA SER A 366 -112.41 49.83 33.20
C SER A 366 -111.58 50.21 34.44
N ARG A 367 -110.75 49.29 34.97
CA ARG A 367 -109.86 49.54 36.14
C ARG A 367 -108.39 49.79 35.81
N ALA A 368 -108.01 49.73 34.54
CA ALA A 368 -106.67 50.10 34.07
C ALA A 368 -106.69 51.48 33.40
N LYS A 369 -106.83 52.53 34.22
CA LYS A 369 -106.88 53.93 33.79
C LYS A 369 -106.04 54.83 34.70
#